data_AF-A0A022QND4-F1
#
_entry.id   AF-A0A022QND4-F1
#
_cell.length_a   1.000
_cell.length_b   1.000
_cell.length_c   1.000
_cell.angle_alpha   90.00
_cell.angle_beta   90.00
_cell.angle_gamma   90.00
#
_symmetry.space_group_name_H-M   'P 1'
#
loop_
_entity.id
_entity.type
_entity.pdbx_description
1 polymer ?
#
loop_
_entity_poly.entity_id
_entity_poly.type
_entity_poly.pdbx_seq_one_letter_code
_entity_poly.pdbx_strand_id
1 'polypeptide(L)'
;VDRRYIQYYAAAQYVYNLQDGGEFELELENPIRYVPWCSVDPCPLPMEKQREIEKFPLYFNGPKPFEVTVKAGEMLYLPSMWFHHVRQIPDEKTGLTIAINYWYDMQFDIKYAYFNFLQFIPYSLSEDPSSRKLINAESNFDKCSRNSEDESDTTLSQDFKNVSDN
;
A
#
# COMPACT_ATOMS: atom_id res chain seq x y z
N VAL A 1 -8.10 8.22 6.08
CA VAL A 1 -8.21 9.33 5.09
C VAL A 1 -7.47 8.99 3.81
N ASP A 2 -6.21 8.57 3.93
CA ASP A 2 -5.29 8.27 2.83
C ASP A 2 -5.70 7.07 1.95
N ARG A 3 -6.13 5.96 2.58
CA ARG A 3 -6.59 4.72 1.90
C ARG A 3 -7.75 4.89 0.91
N ARG A 4 -8.48 6.01 0.98
CA ARG A 4 -9.63 6.28 0.10
C ARG A 4 -9.21 6.63 -1.32
N TYR A 5 -7.95 7.01 -1.50
CA TYR A 5 -7.37 7.36 -2.78
C TYR A 5 -6.36 6.31 -3.24
N ILE A 6 -6.55 5.05 -2.78
CA ILE A 6 -5.84 3.91 -3.34
C ILE A 6 -6.45 3.57 -4.70
N GLN A 7 -5.61 3.52 -5.72
CA GLN A 7 -5.94 3.04 -7.05
C GLN A 7 -5.02 1.89 -7.43
N TYR A 8 -5.45 1.09 -8.39
CA TYR A 8 -4.65 0.00 -8.93
C TYR A 8 -3.90 0.47 -10.17
N TYR A 9 -2.58 0.46 -10.09
CA TYR A 9 -1.69 0.84 -11.19
C TYR A 9 -1.01 -0.39 -11.77
N ALA A 10 -0.78 -0.41 -13.08
CA ALA A 10 0.05 -1.44 -13.68
C ALA A 10 1.48 -1.32 -13.15
N ALA A 11 2.04 -2.43 -12.67
CA ALA A 11 3.41 -2.50 -12.21
C ALA A 11 4.37 -2.32 -13.39
N ALA A 12 5.44 -1.57 -13.15
CA ALA A 12 6.41 -1.21 -14.15
C ALA A 12 7.79 -1.06 -13.54
N GLN A 13 8.81 -1.18 -14.38
CA GLN A 13 10.21 -1.00 -14.00
C GLN A 13 10.84 0.07 -14.89
N TYR A 14 11.84 0.76 -14.35
CA TYR A 14 12.68 1.66 -15.14
C TYR A 14 13.82 0.87 -15.79
N VAL A 15 13.94 0.98 -17.10
CA VAL A 15 15.04 0.39 -17.88
C VAL A 15 15.92 1.53 -18.38
N TYR A 16 17.23 1.40 -18.12
CA TYR A 16 18.20 2.39 -18.55
C TYR A 16 18.68 2.08 -19.98
N ASN A 17 18.34 2.94 -20.93
CA ASN A 17 18.72 2.76 -22.33
C ASN A 17 20.10 3.40 -22.59
N LEU A 18 21.14 2.56 -22.65
CA LEU A 18 22.52 2.97 -22.93
C LEU A 18 22.75 3.38 -24.40
N GLN A 19 21.85 3.02 -25.32
CA GLN A 19 22.02 3.25 -26.76
C GLN A 19 21.49 4.63 -27.18
N ASP A 20 20.45 5.14 -26.51
CA ASP A 20 19.80 6.42 -26.81
C ASP A 20 20.14 7.54 -25.81
N GLY A 21 21.42 7.72 -25.48
CA GLY A 21 21.87 8.87 -24.69
C GLY A 21 21.64 8.76 -23.17
N GLY A 22 21.25 7.58 -22.67
CA GLY A 22 21.16 7.33 -21.23
C GLY A 22 19.86 7.83 -20.61
N GLU A 23 18.73 7.65 -21.28
CA GLU A 23 17.40 7.92 -20.71
C GLU A 23 16.83 6.69 -19.98
N PHE A 24 15.95 6.96 -19.01
CA PHE A 24 15.17 5.92 -18.36
C PHE A 24 13.82 5.77 -19.06
N GLU A 25 13.53 4.57 -19.54
CA GLU A 25 12.25 4.21 -20.11
C GLU A 25 11.42 3.40 -19.11
N LEU A 26 10.09 3.57 -19.16
CA LEU A 26 9.17 2.81 -18.32
C LEU A 26 8.70 1.57 -19.09
N GLU A 27 9.03 0.38 -18.58
CA GLU A 27 8.60 -0.89 -19.14
C GLU A 27 7.56 -1.55 -18.21
N LEU A 28 6.41 -1.93 -18.75
CA LEU A 28 5.38 -2.65 -18.00
C LEU A 28 5.82 -4.08 -17.72
N GLU A 29 5.50 -4.59 -16.52
CA GLU A 29 5.72 -6.01 -16.22
C GLU A 29 4.91 -6.90 -17.18
N ASN A 30 5.50 -8.02 -17.61
CA ASN A 30 4.83 -9.05 -18.41
C ASN A 30 4.95 -10.41 -17.72
N PRO A 31 3.85 -11.03 -17.23
CA PRO A 31 2.46 -10.58 -17.36
C PRO A 31 2.15 -9.32 -16.55
N ILE A 32 1.17 -8.52 -17.01
CA ILE A 32 0.76 -7.30 -16.33
C ILE A 32 0.21 -7.63 -14.95
N ARG A 33 0.84 -7.08 -13.92
CA ARG A 33 0.42 -7.14 -12.53
C ARG A 33 -0.06 -5.77 -12.09
N TYR A 34 -1.08 -5.72 -11.23
CA TYR A 34 -1.57 -4.46 -10.67
C TYR A 34 -1.14 -4.32 -9.21
N VAL A 35 -0.75 -3.10 -8.83
CA VAL A 35 -0.37 -2.74 -7.47
C VAL A 35 -1.30 -1.65 -6.92
N PRO A 36 -1.85 -1.82 -5.71
CA PRO A 36 -2.57 -0.76 -5.04
C PRO A 36 -1.60 0.33 -4.58
N TRP A 37 -1.82 1.58 -4.96
CA TRP A 37 -1.00 2.71 -4.56
C TRP A 37 -1.84 3.94 -4.25
N CYS A 38 -1.37 4.77 -3.31
CA CYS A 38 -2.04 6.03 -3.03
C CYS A 38 -1.72 7.08 -4.10
N SER A 39 -2.76 7.66 -4.69
CA SER A 39 -2.64 8.67 -5.74
C SER A 39 -2.35 10.09 -5.25
N VAL A 40 -2.43 10.32 -3.94
CA VAL A 40 -2.31 11.64 -3.35
C VAL A 40 -0.85 12.04 -3.26
N ASP A 41 -0.50 13.22 -3.77
CA ASP A 41 0.75 13.88 -3.38
C ASP A 41 0.54 14.63 -2.06
N PRO A 42 1.18 14.22 -0.94
CA PRO A 42 1.04 14.91 0.33
C PRO A 42 1.77 16.26 0.39
N CYS A 43 2.68 16.53 -0.53
CA CYS A 43 3.55 17.72 -0.56
C CYS A 43 3.63 18.35 -1.96
N PRO A 44 2.48 18.70 -2.58
CA PRO A 44 2.47 19.20 -3.95
C PRO A 44 3.13 20.57 -4.06
N LEU A 45 3.63 20.87 -5.26
CA LEU A 45 4.18 22.19 -5.56
C LEU A 45 3.12 23.28 -5.35
N PRO A 46 3.50 24.50 -4.94
CA PRO A 46 2.54 25.58 -4.69
C PRO A 46 1.60 25.86 -5.87
N MET A 47 2.09 25.70 -7.10
CA MET A 47 1.34 25.91 -8.34
C MET A 47 0.30 24.81 -8.61
N GLU A 48 0.51 23.61 -8.08
CA GLU A 48 -0.32 22.43 -8.32
C GLU A 48 -1.27 22.12 -7.16
N LYS A 49 -0.99 22.71 -5.99
CA LYS A 49 -1.72 22.47 -4.74
C LYS A 49 -3.24 22.60 -4.88
N GLN A 50 -3.73 23.61 -5.61
CA GLN A 50 -5.17 23.81 -5.79
C GLN A 50 -5.80 22.65 -6.58
N ARG A 51 -5.13 22.17 -7.63
CA ARG A 51 -5.56 21.03 -8.45
C ARG A 51 -5.59 19.74 -7.61
N GLU A 52 -4.58 19.53 -6.77
CA GLU A 52 -4.51 18.37 -5.88
C GLU A 52 -5.61 18.41 -4.80
N ILE A 53 -5.93 19.59 -4.26
CA ILE A 53 -7.06 19.78 -3.33
C ILE A 53 -8.39 19.41 -4.00
N GLU A 54 -8.61 19.83 -5.24
CA GLU A 54 -9.82 19.52 -6.00
C GLU A 54 -9.94 18.03 -6.31
N LYS A 55 -8.82 17.37 -6.62
CA LYS A 55 -8.76 15.93 -6.90
C LYS A 55 -8.92 15.08 -5.64
N PHE A 56 -8.37 15.53 -4.51
CA PHE A 56 -8.30 14.78 -3.26
C PHE A 56 -8.84 15.56 -2.05
N PRO A 57 -10.08 16.08 -2.10
CA PRO A 57 -10.59 17.02 -1.10
C PRO A 57 -10.67 16.41 0.30
N LEU A 58 -10.94 15.11 0.43
CA LEU A 58 -11.04 14.46 1.73
C LEU A 58 -9.68 14.24 2.40
N TYR A 59 -8.58 14.30 1.63
CA TYR A 59 -7.23 14.30 2.17
C TYR A 59 -6.89 15.68 2.72
N PHE A 60 -7.00 16.71 1.87
CA PHE A 60 -6.60 18.07 2.23
C PHE A 60 -7.54 18.76 3.22
N ASN A 61 -8.83 18.40 3.23
CA ASN A 61 -9.79 18.84 4.25
C ASN A 61 -9.85 17.91 5.47
N GLY A 62 -8.98 16.88 5.51
CA GLY A 62 -8.88 15.94 6.60
C GLY A 62 -8.06 16.46 7.79
N PRO A 63 -7.74 15.58 8.75
CA PRO A 63 -6.81 15.90 9.83
C PRO A 63 -5.44 16.32 9.29
N LYS A 64 -4.82 17.30 9.93
CA LYS A 64 -3.47 17.72 9.55
C LYS A 64 -2.46 16.58 9.81
N PRO A 65 -1.50 16.34 8.91
CA PRO A 65 -0.45 15.37 9.13
C PRO A 65 0.47 15.80 10.27
N PHE A 66 1.15 14.83 10.87
CA PHE A 66 2.28 15.11 11.75
C PHE A 66 3.53 15.39 10.90
N GLU A 67 4.22 16.48 11.19
CA GLU A 67 5.48 16.84 10.54
C GLU A 67 6.61 16.78 11.56
N VAL A 68 7.65 15.99 11.25
CA VAL A 68 8.82 15.83 12.09
C VAL A 68 10.08 15.87 11.23
N THR A 69 11.14 16.48 11.76
CA THR A 69 12.48 16.46 11.16
C THR A 69 13.41 15.70 12.09
N VAL A 70 14.01 14.62 11.60
CA VAL A 70 14.97 13.80 12.33
C VAL A 70 16.38 14.22 11.93
N LYS A 71 17.20 14.63 12.89
CA LYS A 71 18.56 15.12 12.69
C LYS A 71 19.60 14.03 12.98
N ALA A 72 20.85 14.31 12.65
CA ALA A 72 21.97 13.42 12.95
C ALA A 72 22.03 13.09 14.45
N GLY A 73 22.10 11.80 14.76
CA GLY A 73 22.12 11.29 16.13
C GLY A 73 20.72 11.10 16.76
N GLU A 74 19.65 11.51 16.08
CA GLU A 74 18.28 11.29 16.54
C GLU A 74 17.72 9.99 15.99
N MET A 75 16.70 9.45 16.67
CA MET A 75 15.97 8.26 16.25
C MET A 75 14.47 8.55 16.28
N LEU A 76 13.78 8.19 15.19
CA LEU A 76 12.33 8.20 15.11
C LEU A 76 11.82 6.77 15.20
N TYR A 77 10.97 6.50 16.19
CA TYR A 77 10.13 5.31 16.18
C TYR A 77 8.90 5.58 15.31
N LEU A 78 8.84 4.91 14.15
CA LEU A 78 7.69 4.95 13.25
C LEU A 78 6.83 3.69 13.49
N PRO A 79 5.60 3.82 14.05
CA PRO A 79 4.79 2.65 14.36
C PRO A 79 4.31 1.92 13.10
N SER A 80 4.04 0.62 13.24
CA SER A 80 3.49 -0.21 12.16
C SER A 80 2.18 0.37 11.60
N MET A 81 1.97 0.20 10.29
CA MET A 81 0.76 0.64 9.56
C MET A 81 0.58 2.17 9.41
N TRP A 82 1.56 2.98 9.83
CA TRP A 82 1.52 4.43 9.63
C TRP A 82 1.87 4.82 8.20
N PHE A 83 1.00 5.62 7.58
CA PHE A 83 1.29 6.31 6.35
C PHE A 83 2.34 7.40 6.62
N HIS A 84 3.38 7.44 5.81
CA HIS A 84 4.49 8.36 5.97
C HIS A 84 5.03 8.76 4.61
N HIS A 85 5.43 10.02 4.51
CA HIS A 85 6.12 10.59 3.37
C HIS A 85 7.45 11.13 3.85
N VAL A 86 8.53 10.82 3.15
CA VAL A 86 9.89 11.12 3.58
C VAL A 86 10.55 12.07 2.59
N ARG A 87 11.15 13.12 3.14
CA ARG A 87 12.05 14.03 2.41
C ARG A 87 13.38 14.06 3.14
N GLN A 88 14.45 14.19 2.38
CA GLN A 88 15.80 14.28 2.89
C GLN A 88 16.47 15.56 2.39
N ILE A 89 17.28 16.15 3.27
CA ILE A 89 18.08 17.33 2.96
C ILE A 89 19.55 16.91 3.11
N PRO A 90 20.35 17.02 2.03
CA PRO A 90 21.77 16.69 2.09
C PRO A 90 22.51 17.66 3.00
N ASP A 91 23.58 17.20 3.65
CA ASP A 91 24.46 18.10 4.39
C ASP A 91 25.25 19.02 3.46
N GLU A 92 25.58 20.22 3.93
CA GLU A 92 26.24 21.24 3.10
C GLU A 92 27.68 20.88 2.70
N LYS A 93 28.36 20.01 3.47
CA LYS A 93 29.79 19.73 3.29
C LYS A 93 30.03 18.59 2.32
N THR A 94 29.27 17.50 2.45
CA THR A 94 29.42 16.29 1.64
C THR A 94 28.35 16.16 0.57
N GLY A 95 27.24 16.88 0.71
CA GLY A 95 26.10 16.79 -0.21
C GLY A 95 25.29 15.50 -0.02
N LEU A 96 25.43 14.82 1.12
CA LEU A 96 24.81 13.51 1.36
C LEU A 96 23.82 13.55 2.53
N THR A 97 22.83 12.67 2.49
CA THR A 97 22.03 12.31 3.66
C THR A 97 22.24 10.83 3.92
N ILE A 98 22.66 10.47 5.13
CA ILE A 98 22.87 9.08 5.54
C ILE A 98 21.92 8.77 6.71
N ALA A 99 21.11 7.74 6.56
CA ALA A 99 20.19 7.25 7.57
C ALA A 99 20.23 5.71 7.63
N ILE A 100 19.91 5.15 8.80
CA ILE A 100 19.80 3.70 9.01
C ILE A 100 18.45 3.41 9.65
N ASN A 101 17.71 2.47 9.07
CA ASN A 101 16.43 1.99 9.57
C ASN A 101 16.51 0.52 9.98
N TYR A 102 15.91 0.20 11.13
CA TYR A 102 15.75 -1.18 11.61
C TYR A 102 14.29 -1.59 11.45
N TRP A 103 14.03 -2.65 10.71
CA TRP A 103 12.68 -3.16 10.50
C TRP A 103 12.45 -4.39 11.35
N TYR A 104 11.37 -4.33 12.12
CA TYR A 104 10.88 -5.42 12.96
C TYR A 104 9.48 -5.76 12.49
N ASP A 105 9.17 -7.06 12.39
CA ASP A 105 7.82 -7.50 12.07
C ASP A 105 6.82 -6.96 13.10
N MET A 106 5.69 -6.47 12.58
CA MET A 106 4.62 -6.02 13.45
C MET A 106 3.94 -7.20 14.14
N GLN A 107 3.38 -6.97 15.32
CA GLN A 107 2.47 -7.93 15.92
C GLN A 107 1.12 -7.89 15.22
N PHE A 108 0.68 -9.03 14.69
CA PHE A 108 -0.62 -9.21 14.03
C PHE A 108 -1.74 -9.39 15.06
N ASP A 109 -2.01 -8.35 15.84
CA ASP A 109 -3.01 -8.36 16.90
C ASP A 109 -4.32 -7.66 16.49
N ILE A 110 -5.15 -7.33 17.49
CA ILE A 110 -6.44 -6.67 17.27
C ILE A 110 -6.33 -5.35 16.48
N LYS A 111 -5.19 -4.65 16.55
CA LYS A 111 -4.97 -3.41 15.79
C LYS A 111 -4.93 -3.71 14.29
N TYR A 112 -4.24 -4.78 13.90
CA TYR A 112 -4.20 -5.24 12.51
C TYR A 112 -5.58 -5.68 12.03
N ALA A 113 -6.32 -6.44 12.85
CA ALA A 113 -7.68 -6.85 12.51
C ALA A 113 -8.60 -5.66 12.24
N TYR A 114 -8.61 -4.66 13.13
CA TYR A 114 -9.42 -3.44 12.91
C TYR A 114 -8.94 -2.63 11.71
N PHE A 115 -7.63 -2.50 11.52
CA PHE A 115 -7.08 -1.77 10.39
C PHE A 115 -7.51 -2.38 9.05
N ASN A 116 -7.62 -3.71 8.97
CA ASN A 116 -8.16 -4.40 7.81
C ASN A 116 -9.67 -4.30 7.70
N PHE A 117 -10.40 -4.43 8.80
CA PHE A 117 -11.84 -4.26 8.81
C PHE A 117 -12.27 -2.89 8.26
N LEU A 118 -11.54 -1.82 8.63
CA LEU A 118 -11.78 -0.47 8.12
C LEU A 118 -11.65 -0.35 6.60
N GLN A 119 -10.98 -1.28 5.91
CA GLN A 119 -10.91 -1.30 4.44
C GLN A 119 -12.24 -1.66 3.80
N PHE A 120 -13.09 -2.40 4.50
CA PHE A 120 -14.36 -2.91 4.00
C PHE A 120 -15.57 -2.10 4.46
N ILE A 121 -15.38 -1.08 5.31
CA ILE A 121 -16.48 -0.21 5.72
C ILE A 121 -16.72 0.81 4.60
N PRO A 122 -17.89 0.74 3.91
CA PRO A 122 -18.22 1.70 2.88
C PRO A 122 -18.37 3.09 3.50
N TYR A 123 -17.73 4.08 2.90
CA TYR A 123 -17.98 5.47 3.25
C TYR A 123 -19.24 5.94 2.50
N SER A 124 -20.32 6.22 3.22
CA SER A 124 -21.47 6.89 2.62
C SER A 124 -21.09 8.34 2.29
N LEU A 125 -20.81 8.61 1.02
CA LEU A 125 -20.85 9.98 0.50
C LEU A 125 -22.29 10.48 0.66
N SER A 126 -22.51 11.56 1.39
CA SER A 126 -23.84 12.17 1.44
C SER A 126 -24.21 12.74 0.07
N GLU A 127 -25.24 12.11 -0.51
CA GLU A 127 -26.26 12.59 -1.47
C GLU A 127 -25.82 13.27 -2.78
N ASP A 128 -25.36 12.47 -3.74
CA ASP A 128 -25.77 12.65 -5.15
C ASP A 128 -26.45 11.34 -5.65
N PRO A 129 -27.76 11.35 -5.94
CA PRO A 129 -28.49 10.17 -6.44
C PRO A 129 -27.91 9.55 -7.73
N SER A 130 -27.09 10.30 -8.47
CA SER A 130 -26.53 9.91 -9.76
C SER A 130 -25.40 8.88 -9.68
N SER A 131 -24.71 8.83 -8.53
CA SER A 131 -23.52 8.01 -8.30
C SER A 131 -23.80 6.53 -7.98
N ARG A 132 -25.06 6.19 -7.64
CA ARG A 132 -25.45 4.81 -7.24
C ARG A 132 -25.39 3.78 -8.37
N LYS A 133 -25.21 4.18 -9.63
CA LYS A 133 -25.18 3.25 -10.77
C LYS A 133 -23.82 2.57 -11.00
N LEU A 134 -22.70 3.12 -10.54
CA LEU A 134 -21.38 2.52 -10.80
C LEU A 134 -21.00 1.39 -9.83
N ILE A 135 -21.45 1.45 -8.57
CA ILE A 135 -21.01 0.53 -7.51
C ILE A 135 -21.45 -0.92 -7.79
N ASN A 136 -22.53 -1.13 -8.56
CA ASN A 136 -23.00 -2.47 -8.89
C ASN A 136 -22.17 -3.18 -9.97
N ALA A 137 -21.34 -2.48 -10.75
CA ALA A 137 -20.58 -3.08 -11.84
C ALA A 137 -19.26 -3.75 -11.37
N GLU A 138 -18.61 -3.20 -10.35
CA GLU A 138 -17.32 -3.71 -9.84
C GLU A 138 -17.47 -5.00 -9.03
N SER A 139 -18.65 -5.25 -8.45
CA SER A 139 -18.95 -6.50 -7.74
C SER A 139 -18.90 -7.77 -8.62
N ASN A 140 -18.87 -7.62 -9.95
CA ASN A 140 -18.79 -8.74 -10.88
C ASN A 140 -17.35 -9.12 -11.26
N PHE A 141 -16.33 -8.30 -10.97
CA PHE A 141 -14.94 -8.63 -11.30
C PHE A 141 -14.31 -9.57 -10.25
N ASP A 142 -14.68 -9.43 -8.98
CA ASP A 142 -14.20 -10.27 -7.87
C ASP A 142 -14.78 -11.70 -7.86
N LYS A 143 -15.76 -12.00 -8.72
CA LYS A 143 -16.35 -13.34 -8.84
C LYS A 143 -15.54 -14.31 -9.69
N CYS A 144 -14.55 -13.83 -10.47
CA CYS A 144 -13.80 -14.69 -11.40
C CYS A 144 -12.59 -15.41 -10.76
N SER A 145 -12.25 -15.14 -9.49
CA SER A 145 -11.10 -15.78 -8.80
C SER A 145 -11.49 -16.82 -7.76
N ARG A 146 -12.78 -17.17 -7.64
CA ARG A 146 -13.25 -18.29 -6.80
C ARG A 146 -13.86 -19.35 -7.69
N ASN A 147 -13.02 -20.22 -8.24
CA ASN A 147 -13.34 -21.59 -8.62
C ASN A 147 -12.06 -22.33 -9.02
N SER A 148 -11.45 -23.00 -8.04
CA SER A 148 -10.78 -24.29 -8.27
C SER A 148 -10.89 -25.08 -6.97
N GLU A 149 -11.76 -26.09 -7.03
CA GLU A 149 -12.08 -27.12 -6.06
C GLU A 149 -10.84 -27.97 -5.72
N ASP A 150 -10.63 -28.33 -4.46
CA ASP A 150 -10.97 -29.66 -3.92
C ASP A 150 -10.19 -29.93 -2.61
N GLU A 151 -10.93 -29.93 -1.50
CA GLU A 151 -10.52 -30.59 -0.26
C GLU A 151 -10.67 -32.10 -0.45
N SER A 152 -9.57 -32.86 -0.36
CA SER A 152 -9.61 -34.29 -0.11
C SER A 152 -9.13 -34.56 1.31
N ASP A 153 -10.09 -34.62 2.22
CA ASP A 153 -9.92 -35.08 3.59
C ASP A 153 -9.72 -36.60 3.58
N THR A 154 -8.48 -37.06 3.78
CA THR A 154 -8.19 -38.49 3.98
C THR A 154 -7.75 -38.69 5.42
N THR A 155 -8.72 -39.04 6.26
CA THR A 155 -8.51 -39.56 7.60
C THR A 155 -7.77 -40.91 7.50
N LEU A 156 -6.48 -40.94 7.90
CA LEU A 156 -5.78 -42.19 8.15
C LEU A 156 -5.68 -42.43 9.66
N SER A 157 -6.52 -43.34 10.14
CA SER A 157 -6.40 -44.00 11.42
C SER A 157 -5.06 -44.74 11.50
N GLN A 158 -4.23 -44.44 12.50
CA GLN A 158 -3.09 -45.27 12.88
C GLN A 158 -3.45 -46.04 14.15
N ASP A 159 -3.87 -47.29 13.96
CA ASP A 159 -3.95 -48.28 15.02
C ASP A 159 -2.62 -49.03 15.16
N PHE A 160 -2.10 -48.97 16.39
CA PHE A 160 -1.13 -49.81 17.11
C PHE A 160 -0.40 -50.96 16.38
N LYS A 161 0.94 -50.95 16.48
CA LYS A 161 1.72 -52.15 16.86
C LYS A 161 2.89 -51.79 17.79
N ASN A 162 2.71 -52.11 19.07
CA ASN A 162 3.81 -52.37 20.00
C ASN A 162 4.58 -53.60 19.51
N VAL A 163 5.90 -53.50 19.40
CA VAL A 163 6.80 -54.66 19.29
C VAL A 163 7.69 -54.63 20.51
N SER A 164 7.46 -55.61 21.40
CA SER A 164 8.39 -56.08 22.41
C SER A 164 8.94 -57.45 21.99
N ASP A 165 10.17 -57.70 22.42
CA ASP A 165 10.89 -58.98 22.56
C ASP A 165 11.70 -59.52 21.36
N ASN A 166 13.00 -59.23 21.35
CA ASN A 166 14.05 -60.14 21.83
C ASN A 166 15.41 -59.45 21.95
#